data_AF-A0A820ZB86-F1
#
_entry.id   AF-A0A820ZB86-F1
#
_cell.length_a   1.000
_cell.length_b   1.000
_cell.length_c   1.000
_cell.angle_alpha   90.00
_cell.angle_beta   90.00
_cell.angle_gamma   90.00
#
_symmetry.space_group_name_H-M   'P 1'
#
loop_
_entity.id
_entity.type
_entity.pdbx_description
1 polymer ?
#
loop_
_entity_poly.entity_id
_entity_poly.type
_entity_poly.pdbx_seq_one_letter_code
_entity_poly.pdbx_strand_id
1 'polypeptide(L)'
;YKENIKLIFNSSDLFTHYYHDQVALAQDEAKVYQLPTSFVQRLLTLNPTRSITNQLQHLLIDHVELFEILRIFEISMQLVGEDTLLNAFNEQSIQNYTSDQSIIGHHIFYTLVLIEESNSFALIPPNATMANEDEFTFECNGYPWIETNLMNLIELLVSPTIISSM
;
A
#
# COMPACT_ATOMS: atom_id res chain seq x y z
N TYR A 1 4.59 -18.12 26.24
CA TYR A 1 4.78 -17.05 25.23
C TYR A 1 5.32 -17.56 23.90
N LYS A 2 6.50 -18.21 23.83
CA LYS A 2 7.07 -18.72 22.55
C LYS A 2 6.21 -19.78 21.83
N GLU A 3 5.46 -20.61 22.55
CA GLU A 3 4.60 -21.63 21.90
C GLU A 3 3.32 -21.00 21.33
N ASN A 4 2.73 -20.03 22.04
CA ASN A 4 1.53 -19.34 21.58
C ASN A 4 1.78 -18.50 20.32
N ILE A 5 2.94 -17.84 20.20
CA ILE A 5 3.25 -17.06 19.00
C ILE A 5 3.50 -17.94 17.76
N LYS A 6 4.03 -19.16 17.95
CA LYS A 6 4.14 -20.14 16.87
C LYS A 6 2.77 -20.62 16.40
N LEU A 7 1.83 -20.82 17.33
CA LEU A 7 0.45 -21.16 16.96
C LEU A 7 -0.21 -20.04 16.15
N ILE A 8 0.00 -18.78 16.53
CA ILE A 8 -0.50 -17.62 15.79
C ILE A 8 0.11 -17.56 14.38
N PHE A 9 1.43 -17.68 14.24
CA PHE A 9 2.08 -17.57 12.93
C PHE A 9 1.86 -18.77 12.00
N ASN A 10 1.47 -19.92 12.55
CA ASN A 10 1.15 -21.12 11.77
C ASN A 10 -0.34 -21.24 11.41
N SER A 11 -1.18 -20.32 11.87
CA SER A 11 -2.63 -20.30 11.60
C SER A 11 -3.01 -18.98 10.95
N SER A 12 -3.50 -19.04 9.71
CA SER A 12 -3.92 -17.84 8.96
C SER A 12 -4.98 -17.03 9.71
N ASP A 13 -5.95 -17.71 10.33
CA ASP A 13 -7.04 -17.06 11.05
C ASP A 13 -6.52 -16.35 12.31
N LEU A 14 -5.71 -17.03 13.12
CA LEU A 14 -5.13 -16.44 14.32
C LEU A 14 -4.17 -15.29 13.98
N PHE A 15 -3.39 -15.44 12.92
CA PHE A 15 -2.52 -14.38 12.43
C PHE A 15 -3.31 -13.14 12.04
N THR A 16 -4.42 -13.30 11.30
CA THR A 16 -5.27 -12.19 10.87
C THR A 16 -5.81 -11.39 12.05
N HIS A 17 -6.31 -12.07 13.09
CA HIS A 17 -6.78 -11.43 14.31
C HIS A 17 -5.64 -10.74 15.08
N TYR A 18 -4.52 -11.44 15.28
CA TYR A 18 -3.36 -10.85 15.95
C TYR A 18 -2.87 -9.61 15.22
N TYR A 19 -2.77 -9.66 13.88
CA TYR A 19 -2.33 -8.57 13.05
C TYR A 19 -3.28 -7.36 13.14
N HIS A 20 -4.59 -7.61 13.13
CA HIS A 20 -5.59 -6.57 13.38
C HIS A 20 -5.36 -5.85 14.69
N ASP A 21 -5.16 -6.60 15.78
CA ASP A 21 -4.94 -6.02 17.11
C ASP A 21 -3.64 -5.21 17.15
N GLN A 22 -2.56 -5.69 16.51
CA GLN A 22 -1.31 -4.94 16.42
C GLN A 22 -1.47 -3.62 15.66
N VAL A 23 -2.23 -3.63 14.56
CA VAL A 23 -2.51 -2.39 13.81
C VAL A 23 -3.33 -1.43 14.65
N ALA A 24 -4.37 -1.90 15.34
CA ALA A 24 -5.19 -1.04 16.20
C ALA A 24 -4.39 -0.39 17.33
N LEU A 25 -3.47 -1.14 17.95
CA LEU A 25 -2.54 -0.60 18.96
C LEU A 25 -1.59 0.46 18.37
N ALA A 26 -1.01 0.18 17.20
CA ALA A 26 -0.14 1.13 16.50
C ALA A 26 -0.87 2.42 16.14
N GLN A 27 -2.13 2.33 15.70
CA GLN A 27 -2.97 3.49 15.40
C GLN A 27 -3.26 4.32 16.66
N ASP A 28 -3.57 3.68 17.78
CA ASP A 28 -3.80 4.37 19.06
C ASP A 28 -2.54 5.11 19.53
N GLU A 29 -1.37 4.45 19.46
CA GLU A 29 -0.08 5.05 19.81
C GLU A 29 0.27 6.24 18.91
N ALA A 30 0.04 6.11 17.60
CA ALA A 30 0.23 7.18 16.62
C ALA A 30 -0.81 8.31 16.72
N LYS A 31 -1.85 8.14 17.54
CA LYS A 31 -3.03 9.02 17.62
C LYS A 31 -3.71 9.21 16.27
N VAL A 32 -3.83 8.12 15.52
CA VAL A 32 -4.50 8.03 14.23
C VAL A 32 -5.84 7.33 14.46
N TYR A 33 -6.92 8.10 14.54
CA TYR A 33 -8.23 7.61 14.96
C TYR A 33 -9.26 7.57 13.84
N GLN A 34 -9.03 8.31 12.76
CA GLN A 34 -10.00 8.43 11.66
C GLN A 34 -9.71 7.48 10.49
N LEU A 35 -8.49 6.95 10.39
CA LEU A 35 -8.20 5.92 9.38
C LEU A 35 -8.82 4.57 9.78
N PRO A 36 -9.62 3.93 8.91
CA PRO A 36 -10.10 2.58 9.17
C PRO A 36 -8.94 1.60 9.35
N THR A 37 -9.00 0.76 10.39
CA THR A 37 -7.99 -0.29 10.62
C THR A 37 -7.84 -1.22 9.42
N SER A 38 -8.96 -1.51 8.73
CA SER A 38 -8.96 -2.31 7.50
C SER A 38 -8.15 -1.67 6.36
N PHE A 39 -8.15 -0.34 6.25
CA PHE A 39 -7.31 0.39 5.29
C PHE A 39 -5.83 0.17 5.61
N VAL A 40 -5.45 0.38 6.88
CA VAL A 40 -4.06 0.22 7.32
C VAL A 40 -3.57 -1.22 7.15
N GLN A 41 -4.42 -2.19 7.49
CA GLN A 41 -4.11 -3.60 7.26
C GLN A 41 -3.82 -3.88 5.78
N ARG A 42 -4.66 -3.38 4.88
CA ARG A 42 -4.45 -3.55 3.44
C ARG A 42 -3.20 -2.84 2.94
N LEU A 43 -2.94 -1.61 3.40
CA LEU A 43 -1.72 -0.87 3.08
C LEU A 43 -0.47 -1.68 3.42
N LEU A 44 -0.47 -2.40 4.54
CA LEU A 44 0.69 -3.16 4.99
C LEU A 44 0.78 -4.60 4.44
N THR A 45 -0.33 -5.18 4.01
CA THR A 45 -0.40 -6.62 3.64
C THR A 45 -0.59 -6.88 2.15
N LEU A 46 -1.02 -5.90 1.33
CA LEU A 46 -1.33 -6.12 -0.09
C LEU A 46 -0.11 -6.40 -0.98
N ASN A 47 1.11 -6.18 -0.51
CA ASN A 47 2.30 -6.53 -1.29
C ASN A 47 2.48 -8.06 -1.34
N PRO A 48 2.30 -8.71 -2.52
CA PRO A 48 2.29 -10.17 -2.64
C PRO A 48 3.67 -10.81 -2.47
N THR A 49 4.76 -10.03 -2.55
CA THR A 49 6.13 -10.55 -2.41
C THR A 49 6.56 -10.70 -0.95
N ARG A 50 5.71 -10.33 0.00
CA ARG A 50 6.06 -10.34 1.43
C ARG A 50 5.65 -11.63 2.13
N SER A 51 6.57 -12.16 2.92
CA SER A 51 6.25 -13.12 3.95
C SER A 51 5.46 -12.47 5.08
N ILE A 52 4.73 -13.29 5.84
CA ILE A 52 4.05 -12.93 7.09
C ILE A 52 5.00 -12.18 8.05
N THR A 53 6.25 -12.63 8.15
CA THR A 53 7.25 -12.03 9.02
C THR A 53 7.64 -10.63 8.55
N ASN A 54 7.74 -10.43 7.24
CA ASN A 54 8.04 -9.12 6.67
C ASN A 54 6.86 -8.16 6.91
N GLN A 55 5.61 -8.61 6.81
CA GLN A 55 4.44 -7.75 7.08
C GLN A 55 4.46 -7.18 8.51
N LEU A 56 4.90 -7.98 9.48
CA LEU A 56 5.03 -7.54 10.88
C LEU A 56 6.19 -6.58 11.14
N GLN A 57 7.22 -6.56 10.29
CA GLN A 57 8.41 -5.72 10.50
C GLN A 57 8.05 -4.24 10.60
N HIS A 58 7.10 -3.75 9.81
CA HIS A 58 6.64 -2.36 9.88
C HIS A 58 6.02 -1.98 11.22
N LEU A 59 5.25 -2.90 11.80
CA LEU A 59 4.57 -2.65 13.06
C LEU A 59 5.52 -2.73 14.24
N LEU A 60 6.56 -3.56 14.16
CA LEU A 60 7.40 -3.91 15.31
C LEU A 60 8.78 -3.24 15.32
N ILE A 61 9.30 -2.88 14.15
CA ILE A 61 10.67 -2.37 13.99
C ILE A 61 10.63 -0.92 13.47
N ASP A 62 9.89 -0.68 12.38
CA ASP A 62 9.88 0.61 11.68
C ASP A 62 8.66 1.48 12.04
N HIS A 63 8.23 1.45 13.31
CA HIS A 63 6.98 2.06 13.78
C HIS A 63 6.94 3.60 13.63
N VAL A 64 8.07 4.29 13.72
CA VAL A 64 8.10 5.77 13.57
C VAL A 64 7.73 6.18 12.14
N GLU A 65 8.38 5.59 11.15
CA GLU A 65 8.08 5.84 9.73
C GLU A 65 6.63 5.44 9.42
N LEU A 66 6.19 4.29 9.96
CA LEU A 66 4.81 3.86 9.84
C LEU A 66 3.85 4.93 10.40
N PHE A 67 4.11 5.49 11.58
CA PHE A 67 3.24 6.51 12.17
C PHE A 67 3.15 7.77 11.32
N GLU A 68 4.26 8.21 10.72
CA GLU A 68 4.28 9.33 9.79
C GLU A 68 3.42 9.04 8.55
N ILE A 69 3.55 7.86 7.96
CA ILE A 69 2.74 7.41 6.82
C ILE A 69 1.26 7.40 7.19
N LEU A 70 0.90 6.79 8.33
CA LEU A 70 -0.50 6.75 8.79
C LEU A 70 -1.03 8.16 9.01
N ARG A 71 -0.24 9.06 9.58
CA ARG A 71 -0.66 10.44 9.80
C ARG A 71 -0.90 11.18 8.49
N ILE A 72 -0.08 10.96 7.47
CA ILE A 72 -0.26 11.54 6.13
C ILE A 72 -1.57 11.07 5.51
N PHE A 73 -1.88 9.77 5.60
CA PHE A 73 -3.16 9.24 5.08
C PHE A 73 -4.36 9.78 5.86
N GLU A 74 -4.26 9.95 7.18
CA GLU A 74 -5.35 10.50 7.99
C GLU A 74 -5.64 11.96 7.64
N ILE A 75 -4.60 12.79 7.53
CA ILE A 75 -4.73 14.19 7.14
C ILE A 75 -5.33 14.28 5.72
N SER A 76 -4.83 13.47 4.80
CA SER A 76 -5.33 13.44 3.42
C SER A 76 -6.80 13.03 3.37
N MET A 77 -7.21 12.05 4.18
CA MET A 77 -8.60 11.62 4.31
C MET A 77 -9.52 12.78 4.73
N GLN A 78 -9.06 13.62 5.66
CA GLN A 78 -9.81 14.81 6.09
C GLN A 78 -9.95 15.85 4.98
N LEU A 79 -9.00 15.92 4.04
CA LEU A 79 -9.00 16.88 2.94
C LEU A 79 -9.88 16.42 1.76
N VAL A 80 -9.79 15.15 1.37
CA VAL A 80 -10.46 14.63 0.15
C VAL A 80 -11.75 13.86 0.43
N GLY A 81 -12.01 13.54 1.70
CA GLY A 81 -13.12 12.70 2.13
C GLY A 81 -12.78 11.20 2.13
N GLU A 82 -13.39 10.47 3.06
CA GLU A 82 -13.18 9.03 3.25
C GLU A 82 -13.51 8.23 1.99
N ASP A 83 -14.71 8.42 1.42
CA ASP A 83 -15.15 7.69 0.23
C ASP A 83 -14.20 7.88 -0.96
N THR A 84 -13.76 9.11 -1.20
CA THR A 84 -12.82 9.44 -2.28
C THR A 84 -11.49 8.74 -2.10
N LEU A 85 -10.93 8.80 -0.89
CA LEU A 85 -9.64 8.18 -0.60
C LEU A 85 -9.71 6.66 -0.67
N LEU A 86 -10.77 6.05 -0.12
CA LEU A 86 -10.98 4.61 -0.17
C LEU A 86 -11.18 4.12 -1.60
N ASN A 87 -11.93 4.85 -2.42
CA ASN A 87 -12.10 4.53 -3.84
C ASN A 87 -10.77 4.60 -4.59
N ALA A 88 -10.02 5.69 -4.42
CA ALA A 88 -8.69 5.84 -5.02
C ALA A 88 -7.73 4.71 -4.60
N PHE A 89 -7.75 4.31 -3.33
CA PHE A 89 -6.96 3.19 -2.84
C PHE A 89 -7.41 1.83 -3.39
N ASN A 90 -8.71 1.64 -3.61
CA ASN A 90 -9.25 0.40 -4.18
C ASN A 90 -8.95 0.26 -5.67
N GLU A 91 -8.89 1.37 -6.40
CA GLU A 91 -8.49 1.40 -7.81
C GLU A 91 -7.00 1.07 -7.99
N GLN A 92 -6.18 1.38 -6.98
CA GLN A 92 -4.78 0.99 -6.93
C GLN A 92 -4.68 -0.51 -6.71
N SER A 93 -4.11 -1.21 -7.69
CA SER A 93 -3.86 -2.64 -7.63
C SER A 93 -2.46 -2.93 -8.17
N ILE A 94 -1.86 -3.99 -7.65
CA ILE A 94 -0.67 -4.58 -8.24
C ILE A 94 -1.14 -5.43 -9.41
N GLN A 95 -0.70 -5.10 -10.61
CA GLN A 95 -0.96 -5.93 -11.79
C GLN A 95 0.22 -6.88 -11.99
N ASN A 96 -0.06 -8.12 -12.39
CA ASN A 96 1.00 -9.07 -12.74
C ASN A 96 1.29 -8.95 -14.23
N TYR A 97 2.56 -8.84 -14.59
CA TYR A 97 3.00 -8.82 -15.97
C TYR A 97 3.33 -10.23 -16.46
N THR A 98 2.82 -10.56 -17.65
CA THR A 98 3.27 -11.68 -18.46
C THR A 98 3.76 -11.14 -19.80
N SER A 99 4.85 -11.68 -20.32
CA SER A 99 5.57 -11.20 -21.52
C SER A 99 4.72 -11.13 -22.81
N ASP A 100 3.52 -11.72 -22.78
CA ASP A 100 2.58 -11.76 -23.90
C ASP A 100 1.59 -10.56 -23.93
N GLN A 101 1.63 -9.67 -22.94
CA GLN A 101 0.59 -8.66 -22.73
C GLN A 101 1.16 -7.26 -22.54
N SER A 102 0.55 -6.26 -23.18
CA SER A 102 0.78 -4.84 -22.83
C SER A 102 -0.08 -4.46 -21.63
N ILE A 103 0.49 -3.77 -20.65
CA ILE A 103 -0.27 -3.22 -19.52
C ILE A 103 -0.52 -1.74 -19.76
N ILE A 104 -1.80 -1.36 -19.72
CA ILE A 104 -2.22 0.04 -19.81
C ILE A 104 -2.32 0.58 -18.38
N GLY A 105 -1.54 1.61 -18.08
CA GLY A 105 -1.57 2.28 -16.79
C GLY A 105 -2.89 3.01 -16.56
N HIS A 106 -3.20 3.25 -15.29
CA HIS A 106 -4.38 4.03 -14.91
C HIS A 106 -4.28 5.47 -15.46
N HIS A 107 -5.43 6.12 -15.66
CA HIS A 107 -5.49 7.46 -16.24
C HIS A 107 -5.06 8.58 -15.27
N ILE A 108 -5.15 8.35 -13.96
CA ILE A 108 -4.78 9.31 -12.91
C ILE A 108 -3.61 8.82 -12.04
N PHE A 109 -3.46 7.51 -11.88
CA PHE A 109 -2.57 6.93 -10.87
C PHE A 109 -1.42 6.16 -11.52
N TYR A 110 -0.28 6.15 -10.83
CA TYR A 110 0.78 5.21 -11.13
C TYR A 110 0.27 3.79 -10.89
N THR A 111 0.62 2.89 -11.81
CA THR A 111 0.28 1.47 -11.74
C THR A 111 1.52 0.69 -11.38
N LEU A 112 1.52 0.07 -10.20
CA LEU A 112 2.59 -0.83 -9.77
C LEU A 112 2.38 -2.19 -10.43
N VAL A 113 3.41 -2.70 -11.08
CA VAL A 113 3.39 -3.96 -11.80
C VAL A 113 4.45 -4.88 -11.23
N LEU A 114 4.08 -6.11 -10.89
CA LEU A 114 5.01 -7.18 -10.51
C LEU A 114 5.43 -7.95 -11.76
N ILE A 115 6.72 -7.97 -12.03
CA ILE A 115 7.33 -8.81 -13.07
C ILE A 115 7.70 -10.13 -12.41
N GLU A 116 6.87 -11.16 -12.60
CA GLU A 116 6.99 -12.44 -11.89
C GLU A 116 8.32 -13.15 -12.15
N GLU A 117 8.82 -13.09 -13.40
CA GLU A 117 10.04 -13.79 -13.82
C GLU A 117 11.30 -13.30 -13.10
N SER A 118 11.40 -11.98 -12.89
CA SER A 118 12.54 -11.33 -12.24
C SER A 118 12.28 -11.00 -10.77
N ASN A 119 11.06 -11.20 -10.27
CA ASN A 119 10.60 -10.75 -8.97
C ASN A 119 10.93 -9.26 -8.72
N SER A 120 10.78 -8.45 -9.77
CA SER A 120 11.03 -7.00 -9.76
C SER A 120 9.74 -6.24 -9.97
N PHE A 121 9.79 -4.93 -9.74
CA PHE A 121 8.64 -4.05 -9.94
C PHE A 121 8.88 -3.08 -11.08
N ALA A 122 7.83 -2.79 -11.83
CA ALA A 122 7.75 -1.67 -12.74
C ALA A 122 6.66 -0.68 -12.27
N LEU A 123 6.85 0.61 -12.52
CA LEU A 123 5.92 1.65 -12.14
C LEU A 123 5.49 2.44 -13.36
N ILE A 124 4.32 2.09 -13.89
CA ILE A 124 3.77 2.71 -15.11
C ILE A 124 3.17 4.07 -14.73
N PRO A 125 3.63 5.18 -15.35
CA PRO A 125 3.04 6.49 -15.12
C PRO A 125 1.58 6.58 -15.59
N PRO A 126 0.81 7.57 -15.09
CA PRO A 126 -0.53 7.80 -15.56
C PRO A 126 -0.60 7.99 -17.09
N ASN A 127 -1.57 7.36 -17.75
CA ASN A 127 -1.77 7.38 -19.21
C ASN A 127 -0.61 6.80 -20.05
N ALA A 128 0.35 6.11 -19.42
CA ALA A 128 1.38 5.37 -20.14
C ALA A 128 0.95 3.91 -20.39
N THR A 129 1.59 3.27 -21.36
CA THR A 129 1.41 1.85 -21.65
C THR A 129 2.78 1.20 -21.62
N MET A 130 2.92 0.11 -20.87
CA MET A 130 4.12 -0.69 -20.84
C MET A 130 4.02 -1.79 -21.88
N ALA A 131 4.95 -1.78 -22.84
CA ALA A 131 5.08 -2.84 -23.84
C ALA A 131 6.29 -3.76 -23.59
N ASN A 132 7.22 -3.34 -22.74
CA ASN A 132 8.42 -4.07 -22.36
C ASN A 132 8.66 -3.96 -20.85
N GLU A 133 9.08 -5.06 -20.21
CA GLU A 133 9.40 -5.14 -18.78
C GLU A 133 10.51 -4.17 -18.33
N ASP A 134 11.44 -3.81 -19.21
CA ASP A 134 12.55 -2.92 -18.90
C ASP A 134 12.22 -1.41 -18.99
N GLU A 135 11.03 -1.06 -19.52
CA GLU A 135 10.72 0.34 -19.86
C GLU A 135 10.52 1.23 -18.62
N PHE A 136 9.90 0.66 -17.57
CA PHE A 136 9.48 1.39 -16.37
C PHE A 136 10.00 0.74 -15.09
N THR A 137 11.21 0.15 -15.12
CA THR A 137 11.82 -0.48 -13.95
C THR A 137 11.76 0.46 -12.73
N PHE A 138 11.20 -0.05 -11.63
CA PHE A 138 10.99 0.72 -10.42
C PHE A 138 11.99 0.33 -9.34
N GLU A 139 13.02 1.16 -9.19
CA GLU A 139 14.01 1.02 -8.13
C GLU A 139 13.60 1.88 -6.93
N CYS A 140 13.22 1.25 -5.82
CA CYS A 140 12.97 1.94 -4.56
C CYS A 140 13.73 1.29 -3.40
N ASN A 141 14.24 2.12 -2.48
CA ASN A 141 14.88 1.64 -1.25
C ASN A 141 13.86 1.21 -0.19
N GLY A 142 12.66 1.78 -0.26
CA GLY A 142 11.52 1.46 0.60
C GLY A 142 10.65 0.33 0.03
N TYR A 143 9.39 0.31 0.45
CA TYR A 143 8.44 -0.73 0.05
C TYR A 143 7.64 -0.29 -1.18
N PRO A 144 7.76 -0.98 -2.33
CA PRO A 144 7.19 -0.52 -3.60
C PRO A 144 5.70 -0.17 -3.53
N TRP A 145 4.93 -1.00 -2.82
CA TRP A 145 3.50 -0.79 -2.62
C TRP A 145 3.20 0.48 -1.80
N ILE A 146 3.88 0.69 -0.68
CA ILE A 146 3.66 1.85 0.19
C ILE A 146 4.08 3.13 -0.54
N GLU A 147 5.26 3.10 -1.17
CA GLU A 147 5.79 4.21 -1.97
C GLU A 147 4.82 4.61 -3.09
N THR A 148 4.32 3.62 -3.84
CA THR A 148 3.33 3.88 -4.89
C THR A 148 2.04 4.48 -4.34
N ASN A 149 1.57 4.02 -3.18
CA ASN A 149 0.38 4.58 -2.54
C ASN A 149 0.59 6.04 -2.10
N LEU A 150 1.78 6.38 -1.61
CA LEU A 150 2.14 7.76 -1.29
C LEU A 150 2.23 8.63 -2.54
N MET A 151 2.83 8.13 -3.62
CA MET A 151 2.86 8.83 -4.92
C MET A 151 1.45 9.08 -5.45
N ASN A 152 0.59 8.07 -5.42
CA ASN A 152 -0.80 8.20 -5.87
C ASN A 152 -1.65 9.10 -4.96
N LEU A 153 -1.34 9.17 -3.68
CA LEU A 153 -1.94 10.13 -2.77
C LEU A 153 -1.60 11.57 -3.18
N ILE A 154 -0.35 11.81 -3.57
CA ILE A 154 0.07 13.12 -4.09
C ILE A 154 -0.71 13.44 -5.38
N GLU A 155 -0.78 12.51 -6.34
CA GLU A 155 -1.56 12.69 -7.59
C GLU A 155 -3.03 13.02 -7.30
N LEU A 156 -3.65 12.35 -6.31
CA LEU A 156 -5.01 12.64 -5.89
C LEU A 156 -5.15 14.07 -5.34
N LEU A 157 -4.26 14.46 -4.43
CA LEU A 157 -4.29 15.76 -3.76
C LEU A 157 -4.07 16.92 -4.73
N VAL A 158 -3.25 16.74 -5.75
CA VAL A 158 -2.99 17.76 -6.79
C VAL A 158 -3.95 17.66 -7.99
N SER A 159 -4.90 16.72 -7.96
CA SER A 159 -5.84 16.56 -9.05
C SER A 159 -6.75 17.79 -9.19
N PRO A 160 -7.14 18.17 -10.42
CA PRO A 160 -8.03 19.31 -10.63
C PRO A 160 -9.36 19.17 -9.89
N THR A 161 -9.84 17.94 -9.72
CA THR A 161 -11.08 17.63 -8.99
C THR A 161 -10.99 18.08 -7.53
N ILE A 162 -9.88 17.75 -6.84
CA ILE A 162 -9.68 18.12 -5.44
C ILE A 162 -9.36 19.61 -5.32
N ILE A 163 -8.46 20.14 -6.14
CA ILE A 163 -8.09 21.57 -6.11
C ILE A 163 -9.31 22.48 -6.33
N SER A 164 -10.22 22.10 -7.23
CA SER A 164 -11.42 22.90 -7.50
C SER A 164 -12.50 22.80 -6.41
N SER A 165 -12.37 21.83 -5.50
CA SER A 165 -13.32 21.59 -4.40
C SER A 165 -12.92 22.25 -3.07
N MET A 166 -11.68 22.74 -2.98
CA MET A 166 -11.13 23.50 -1.85
C MET A 166 -11.41 25.01 -1.99
#